data_AF-A0ABC8LSM3-F1
#
_entry.id   AF-A0ABC8LSM3-F1
#
_cell.length_a   1.000
_cell.length_b   1.000
_cell.length_c   1.000
_cell.angle_alpha   90.00
_cell.angle_beta   90.00
_cell.angle_gamma   90.00
#
_symmetry.space_group_name_H-M   'P 1'
#
loop_
_entity.id
_entity.type
_entity.pdbx_description
1 polymer ?
#
loop_
_entity_poly.entity_id
_entity_poly.type
_entity_poly.pdbx_seq_one_letter_code
_entity_poly.pdbx_strand_id
1 'polypeptide(L)' 'MRCRALQVRRRKRVVVDLSSRKLMTRLRRMVAPETIFPGEVDGNTLYRLTADHILLLQARVQLLRHISSLCGL' A
#
# COMPACT_ATOMS: atom_id res chain seq x y z
N MET A 1 26.55 -28.26 11.61
CA MET A 1 25.95 -26.94 11.37
C MET A 1 25.38 -26.90 9.95
N ARG A 2 24.06 -27.01 9.77
CA ARG A 2 23.41 -27.04 8.45
C ARG A 2 22.86 -25.65 8.14
N CYS A 3 23.55 -24.89 7.30
CA CYS A 3 23.05 -23.63 6.75
C CYS A 3 21.85 -23.95 5.85
N ARG A 4 20.64 -23.70 6.36
CA ARG A 4 19.42 -23.71 5.55
C ARG A 4 19.54 -22.60 4.51
N ALA A 5 19.71 -22.99 3.25
CA ALA A 5 19.55 -22.09 2.12
C ALA A 5 18.10 -21.58 2.12
N LEU A 6 17.89 -20.41 2.74
CA LEU A 6 16.65 -19.66 2.63
C LEU A 6 16.44 -19.40 1.13
N GLN A 7 15.53 -20.16 0.52
CA GLN A 7 14.95 -19.81 -0.76
C GLN A 7 14.26 -18.46 -0.59
N VAL A 8 15.04 -17.38 -0.78
CA VAL A 8 14.52 -16.04 -0.96
C VAL A 8 13.78 -16.08 -2.29
N ARG A 9 12.51 -16.49 -2.21
CA ARG A 9 11.52 -16.44 -3.28
C ARG A 9 11.64 -15.03 -3.85
N ARG A 10 12.32 -14.88 -4.99
CA ARG A 10 12.54 -13.60 -5.65
C ARG A 10 11.18 -12.95 -5.78
N ARG A 11 10.87 -11.97 -4.92
CA ARG A 11 9.64 -11.17 -5.03
C ARG A 11 9.71 -10.57 -6.42
N LYS A 12 8.84 -11.04 -7.31
CA LYS A 12 8.70 -10.53 -8.67
C LYS A 12 8.45 -9.03 -8.51
N ARG A 13 9.48 -8.21 -8.76
CA ARG A 13 9.31 -6.76 -8.74
C ARG A 13 8.38 -6.48 -9.90
N VAL A 14 7.12 -6.20 -9.58
CA VAL A 14 6.17 -5.70 -10.55
C VAL A 14 6.67 -4.31 -10.90
N VAL A 15 7.39 -4.22 -12.02
CA VAL A 15 7.78 -2.94 -12.61
C VAL A 15 6.47 -2.32 -13.09
N VAL A 16 5.90 -1.47 -12.27
CA VAL A 16 4.75 -0.68 -12.68
C VAL A 16 5.32 0.40 -13.58
N ASP A 17 5.03 0.30 -14.87
CA ASP A 17 5.21 1.42 -15.80
C ASP A 17 4.24 2.54 -15.37
N LEU A 18 4.80 3.52 -14.67
CA LEU A 18 4.10 4.62 -14.01
C LEU A 18 4.25 5.87 -14.88
N SER A 19 3.59 5.90 -16.03
CA SER A 19 3.27 7.21 -16.59
C SER A 19 2.47 7.99 -15.54
N SER A 20 2.86 9.24 -15.27
CA SER A 20 2.31 10.05 -14.16
C SER A 20 0.77 10.03 -14.14
N ARG A 21 0.15 10.13 -15.32
CA ARG A 21 -1.31 10.05 -15.48
C ARG A 21 -1.91 8.72 -15.01
N LYS A 22 -1.29 7.58 -15.34
CA LYS A 22 -1.76 6.24 -14.96
C LYS A 22 -1.62 6.00 -13.45
N LEU A 23 -0.57 6.56 -12.84
CA LEU A 23 -0.40 6.55 -11.38
C LEU A 23 -1.54 7.34 -10.71
N MET A 24 -1.81 8.56 -11.16
CA MET A 24 -2.86 9.42 -10.60
C MET A 24 -4.23 8.73 -10.68
N THR A 25 -4.60 8.16 -11.83
CA THR A 25 -5.86 7.43 -11.96
C THR A 25 -5.96 6.24 -11.01
N ARG A 26 -4.85 5.51 -10.80
CA ARG A 26 -4.82 4.38 -9.85
C ARG A 26 -4.93 4.84 -8.40
N LEU A 27 -4.16 5.84 -8.00
CA LEU A 27 -4.23 6.40 -6.64
C LEU A 27 -5.63 6.91 -6.34
N ARG A 28 -6.25 7.62 -7.28
CA ARG A 28 -7.62 8.10 -7.15
C ARG A 28 -8.61 6.97 -6.90
N ARG A 29 -8.56 5.88 -7.69
CA ARG A 29 -9.43 4.72 -7.47
C ARG A 29 -9.25 4.05 -6.10
N MET A 30 -8.05 4.07 -5.54
CA MET A 30 -7.77 3.43 -4.25
C MET A 30 -8.15 4.30 -3.06
N VAL A 31 -7.89 5.60 -3.13
CA VAL A 31 -7.95 6.49 -1.97
C VAL A 31 -9.13 7.46 -2.01
N ALA A 32 -9.53 7.88 -3.20
CA ALA A 32 -10.63 8.83 -3.41
C ALA A 32 -11.56 8.35 -4.55
N PRO A 33 -12.24 7.21 -4.40
CA PRO A 33 -13.13 6.69 -5.43
C PRO A 33 -14.30 7.64 -5.64
N GLU A 34 -14.81 7.72 -6.87
CA GLU A 34 -15.86 8.67 -7.27
C GLU A 34 -17.17 8.50 -6.48
N THR A 35 -17.40 7.32 -5.89
CA THR A 35 -18.54 7.04 -5.02
C THR A 35 -18.49 7.82 -3.70
N ILE A 36 -17.31 8.18 -3.23
CA ILE A 36 -17.08 8.87 -1.95
C ILE A 36 -16.64 10.32 -2.20
N PHE A 37 -15.84 10.55 -3.24
CA PHE A 37 -15.34 11.86 -3.64
C PHE A 37 -15.79 12.18 -5.07
N PRO A 38 -17.03 12.67 -5.24
CA PRO A 38 -17.50 13.14 -6.53
C PRO A 38 -16.79 14.44 -6.92
N GLY A 39 -16.36 14.56 -8.17
CA GLY A 39 -15.69 15.76 -8.70
C GLY A 39 -14.18 15.61 -8.88
N GLU A 40 -13.52 16.65 -9.41
CA GLU A 40 -12.09 16.61 -9.70
C GLU A 40 -11.26 16.73 -8.41
N VAL A 41 -10.33 15.79 -8.20
CA VAL A 41 -9.41 15.80 -7.06
C VAL A 41 -8.06 16.30 -7.55
N ASP A 42 -7.62 17.44 -7.02
CA ASP A 42 -6.30 18.00 -7.30
C ASP A 42 -5.17 17.01 -6.94
N GLY A 43 -4.05 17.07 -7.69
CA GLY A 43 -2.91 16.17 -7.52
C GLY A 43 -2.28 16.26 -6.13
N ASN A 44 -2.14 17.45 -5.56
CA ASN A 44 -1.55 17.60 -4.22
C ASN A 44 -2.46 17.01 -3.15
N THR A 45 -3.77 17.23 -3.26
CA THR A 45 -4.77 16.62 -2.39
C THR A 45 -4.73 15.10 -2.50
N LEU A 46 -4.64 14.57 -3.72
CA LEU A 46 -4.53 13.13 -3.94
C LEU A 46 -3.27 12.52 -3.31
N TYR A 47 -2.13 13.22 -3.38
CA TYR A 47 -0.90 12.76 -2.72
C TYR A 47 -1.01 12.78 -1.19
N ARG A 48 -1.62 13.81 -0.60
CA ARG A 48 -1.86 13.87 0.85
C ARG A 48 -2.75 12.73 1.32
N LEU A 49 -3.89 12.53 0.65
CA LEU A 49 -4.79 11.42 0.95
C LEU A 49 -4.06 10.06 0.83
N THR A 50 -3.20 9.92 -0.19
CA THR A 50 -2.40 8.70 -0.37
C THR A 50 -1.42 8.48 0.78
N ALA A 51 -0.75 9.52 1.27
CA ALA A 51 0.14 9.44 2.42
C ALA A 51 -0.62 9.02 3.69
N ASP A 52 -1.78 9.62 3.95
CA ASP A 52 -2.63 9.27 5.09
C ASP A 52 -3.09 7.81 5.02
N HIS A 53 -3.47 7.34 3.82
CA HIS A 53 -3.85 5.96 3.61
C HIS A 53 -2.71 4.98 3.89
N ILE A 54 -1.47 5.32 3.50
CA ILE A 54 -0.29 4.51 3.81
C ILE A 54 -0.06 4.43 5.32
N LEU A 55 -0.18 5.55 6.04
CA LEU A 55 -0.04 5.57 7.50
C LEU A 55 -1.08 4.68 8.19
N LEU A 56 -2.33 4.73 7.74
CA LEU A 56 -3.40 3.87 8.26
C LEU A 56 -3.11 2.38 8.01
N LEU A 57 -2.64 2.02 6.81
CA LEU A 57 -2.25 0.65 6.51
C LEU A 57 -1.08 0.17 7.36
N GLN A 58 -0.08 1.04 7.59
CA GLN A 58 1.05 0.73 8.47
C GLN A 58 0.59 0.47 9.91
N ALA A 59 -0.30 1.31 10.45
CA ALA A 59 -0.87 1.12 11.78
C ALA A 59 -1.64 -0.22 11.88
N ARG A 60 -2.45 -0.56 10.87
CA ARG A 60 -3.18 -1.85 10.83
C ARG A 60 -2.23 -3.04 10.79
N VAL A 61 -1.16 -2.97 9.99
CA VAL A 61 -0.15 -4.03 9.93
C VAL A 61 0.57 -4.19 11.27
N GLN A 62 0.91 -3.08 11.94
CA GLN A 62 1.52 -3.13 13.27
C GLN A 62 0.59 -3.77 14.30
N LEU A 63 -0.69 -3.40 14.29
CA LEU A 63 -1.70 -4.00 15.15
C LEU A 63 -1.84 -5.50 14.90
N LEU A 64 -1.95 -5.92 13.64
CA LEU A 64 -2.03 -7.33 13.27
C LEU A 64 -0.80 -8.11 13.74
N ARG A 65 0.40 -7.56 13.58
CA ARG A 65 1.64 -8.18 14.09
C ARG A 65 1.63 -8.33 15.60
N HIS A 66 1.15 -7.31 16.32
CA HIS A 66 1.03 -7.36 17.77
C HIS A 66 0.07 -8.47 18.22
N ILE A 67 -1.11 -8.54 17.58
CA ILE A 67 -2.10 -9.59 17.84
C ILE A 67 -1.51 -10.97 17.52
N SER A 68 -0.88 -11.16 16.35
CA SER A 68 -0.23 -12.43 16.00
C SER A 68 0.82 -12.85 17.03
N SER A 69 1.63 -11.90 17.52
CA SER A 69 2.61 -12.16 18.58
C SER A 69 1.96 -12.60 19.89
N LEU A 70 0.83 -12.01 20.27
CA LEU A 70 0.09 -12.42 21.47
C LEU A 70 -0.57 -13.80 21.30
N CYS A 71 -1.03 -14.12 20.10
CA CYS A 71 -1.65 -15.40 19.77
C CYS A 71 -0.65 -16.52 19.44
N GLY A 72 0.65 -16.23 19.38
CA GLY A 72 1.71 -17.22 19.07
C GLY A 72 1.68 -17.76 17.63
N LEU A 73 1.18 -16.96 16.67
CA LEU A 73 1.08 -17.31 15.24
C LEU A 73 2.34 -16.92 14.44
#